data_AF-A0A523NQ04-F1
#
_entry.id   AF-A0A523NQ04-F1
#
_cell.length_a   1.000
_cell.length_b   1.000
_cell.length_c   1.000
_cell.angle_alpha   90.00
_cell.angle_beta   90.00
_cell.angle_gamma   90.00
#
_symmetry.space_group_name_H-M   'P 1'
#
loop_
_entity.id
_entity.type
_entity.pdbx_description
1 polymer ?
#
loop_
_entity_poly.entity_id
_entity_poly.type
_entity_poly.pdbx_seq_one_letter_code
_entity_poly.pdbx_strand_id
1 'polypeptide(L)'
;MEIKEKTFRQNIKFKLPVFMVLSGIIWVVAGKFNFPIWWQIEFVAFAFVGLVIFIIMDLPAMAPEKGPVQTTVRLLGAYAVPSIIFITVTAQLPQFDPLYELEKLNRPPIKLEGLAGPEVIAAGREIFESNKCFNCHKVFWEGNSDRGPNLGSKQIGLYSTDYIKEQILNPRKDQAPGFEDKKSKKAMPTYYGDDLSDDELDALVAFLKTLRDPTHIPVEGKFPNQWTWWDDPKIVAEGKVVYEGLEPQTEGLNCAVCHGTNGIPLMTGAFDFRDPNNMDTTKMPDHMPLPLKDWPDELYYKRVTRGIDASPMAPWGMIFPHLYLWKAEAYARTFHDPLDKRTEKRPVPPIPTKEEIARWTTDGLFLDPLL
;
A
#
# COMPACT_ATOMS: atom_id res chain seq x y z
N MET A 1 31.17 24.53 -53.11
CA MET A 1 31.80 24.31 -51.80
C MET A 1 31.91 22.81 -51.65
N GLU A 2 33.09 22.22 -51.89
CA GLU A 2 33.29 20.77 -51.72
C GLU A 2 33.05 20.41 -50.26
N ILE A 3 32.03 19.58 -50.00
CA ILE A 3 31.77 19.06 -48.66
C ILE A 3 32.85 18.01 -48.41
N LYS A 4 33.92 18.41 -47.72
CA LYS A 4 35.00 17.51 -47.33
C LYS A 4 34.45 16.47 -46.36
N GLU A 5 34.52 15.19 -46.72
CA GLU A 5 34.02 14.10 -45.88
C GLU A 5 34.70 14.13 -44.50
N LYS A 6 33.88 14.07 -43.44
CA LYS A 6 34.35 14.04 -42.06
C LYS A 6 34.77 12.62 -41.70
N THR A 7 35.91 12.49 -41.04
CA THR A 7 36.35 11.20 -40.49
C THR A 7 35.45 10.74 -39.34
N PHE A 8 35.42 9.43 -39.07
CA PHE A 8 34.63 8.84 -37.97
C PHE A 8 34.86 9.55 -36.62
N ARG A 9 36.11 9.88 -36.29
CA ARG A 9 36.46 10.64 -35.07
C ARG A 9 35.89 12.06 -35.07
N GLN A 10 35.88 12.75 -36.21
CA GLN A 10 35.31 14.10 -36.33
C GLN A 10 33.78 14.08 -36.19
N ASN A 11 33.12 13.03 -36.69
CA ASN A 11 31.67 12.85 -36.53
C ASN A 11 31.27 12.58 -35.08
N ILE A 12 32.01 11.74 -34.37
CA ILE A 12 31.74 11.44 -32.95
C ILE A 12 31.97 12.66 -32.06
N LYS A 13 33.05 13.42 -32.31
CA LYS A 13 33.46 14.55 -31.46
C LYS A 13 32.36 15.60 -31.27
N PHE A 14 31.52 15.83 -32.28
CA PHE A 14 30.42 16.80 -32.18
C PHE A 14 29.12 16.18 -31.65
N LYS A 15 28.81 14.93 -32.01
CA LYS A 15 27.54 14.28 -31.67
C LYS A 15 27.50 13.76 -30.25
N LEU A 16 28.63 13.27 -29.73
CA LEU A 16 28.70 12.71 -28.38
C LEU A 16 28.35 13.75 -27.29
N PRO A 17 28.86 14.99 -27.32
CA PRO A 17 28.42 16.03 -26.37
C PRO A 17 26.93 16.34 -26.47
N VAL A 18 26.37 16.43 -27.68
CA VAL A 18 24.94 16.69 -27.89
C VAL A 18 24.09 15.57 -27.30
N PHE A 19 24.47 14.31 -27.54
CA PHE A 19 23.83 13.15 -26.93
C PHE A 19 23.90 13.18 -25.40
N MET A 20 25.05 13.51 -24.80
CA MET A 20 25.20 13.59 -23.35
C MET A 20 24.28 14.66 -22.74
N VAL A 21 24.19 15.83 -23.38
CA VAL A 21 23.30 16.91 -22.94
C VAL A 21 21.84 16.49 -23.03
N LEU A 22 21.42 15.93 -24.17
CA LEU A 22 20.03 15.46 -24.36
C LEU A 22 19.68 14.34 -23.39
N SER A 23 20.58 13.38 -23.16
CA SER A 23 20.38 12.29 -22.21
C SER A 23 20.22 12.81 -20.79
N GLY A 24 21.04 13.79 -20.38
CA GLY A 24 20.91 14.45 -19.07
C GLY A 24 19.58 15.18 -18.92
N ILE A 25 19.13 15.90 -19.96
CA ILE A 25 17.82 16.56 -19.96
C ILE A 25 16.68 15.54 -19.84
N ILE A 26 16.71 14.49 -20.66
CA ILE A 26 15.69 13.42 -20.65
C ILE A 26 15.62 12.78 -19.27
N TRP A 27 16.76 12.45 -18.66
CA TRP A 27 16.84 11.86 -17.32
C TRP A 27 16.21 12.77 -16.26
N VAL A 28 16.61 14.04 -16.21
CA VAL A 28 16.11 15.00 -15.22
C VAL A 28 14.62 15.27 -15.40
N VAL A 29 14.16 15.43 -16.64
CA VAL A 29 12.74 15.66 -16.94
C VAL A 29 11.92 14.44 -16.57
N ALA A 30 12.32 13.24 -16.97
CA ALA A 30 11.60 12.00 -16.63
C ALA A 30 11.53 11.78 -15.11
N GLY A 31 12.62 12.07 -14.38
CA GLY A 31 12.62 12.07 -12.92
C GLY A 31 11.64 13.08 -12.31
N LYS A 32 11.57 14.31 -12.85
CA LYS A 32 10.63 15.34 -12.41
C LYS A 32 9.16 14.94 -12.61
N PHE A 33 8.87 14.13 -13.62
CA PHE A 33 7.54 13.57 -13.88
C PHE A 33 7.25 12.26 -13.11
N ASN A 34 8.13 11.87 -12.17
CA ASN A 34 7.99 10.66 -11.35
C ASN A 34 7.92 9.35 -12.14
N PHE A 35 8.59 9.26 -13.29
CA PHE A 35 8.73 7.98 -13.98
C PHE A 35 9.65 7.04 -13.19
N PRO A 36 9.34 5.74 -13.07
CA PRO A 36 10.24 4.75 -12.49
C PRO A 36 11.60 4.70 -13.19
N ILE A 37 12.67 4.35 -12.47
CA ILE A 37 14.05 4.37 -12.96
C ILE A 37 14.22 3.58 -14.27
N TRP A 38 13.56 2.42 -14.39
CA TRP A 38 13.62 1.59 -15.62
C TRP A 38 13.11 2.33 -16.86
N TRP A 39 12.05 3.11 -16.73
CA TRP A 39 11.53 3.93 -17.83
C TRP A 39 12.48 5.08 -18.18
N GLN A 40 13.15 5.68 -17.18
CA GLN A 40 14.15 6.72 -17.42
C GLN A 40 15.35 6.18 -18.20
N ILE A 41 15.81 4.96 -17.87
CA ILE A 41 16.86 4.25 -18.62
C ILE A 41 16.42 4.01 -20.06
N GLU A 42 15.20 3.54 -20.27
CA GLU A 42 14.66 3.29 -21.61
C GLU A 42 14.59 4.57 -22.46
N PHE A 43 14.14 5.68 -21.89
CA PHE A 43 14.11 6.97 -22.60
C PHE A 43 15.51 7.45 -23.02
N VAL A 44 16.52 7.27 -22.16
CA VAL A 44 17.91 7.58 -22.51
C VAL A 44 18.45 6.60 -23.56
N ALA A 45 18.05 5.33 -23.51
CA ALA A 45 18.42 4.33 -24.52
C ALA A 45 17.91 4.72 -25.92
N PHE A 46 16.71 5.29 -26.04
CA PHE A 46 16.23 5.82 -27.32
C PHE A 46 17.09 6.96 -27.86
N ALA A 47 17.58 7.87 -27.00
CA ALA A 47 18.52 8.91 -27.41
C ALA A 47 19.85 8.32 -27.92
N PHE A 48 20.29 7.20 -27.32
CA PHE A 48 21.47 6.47 -27.76
C PHE A 48 21.27 5.81 -29.13
N VAL A 49 20.11 5.20 -29.38
CA VAL A 49 19.75 4.70 -30.72
C VAL A 49 19.78 5.83 -31.75
N GLY A 50 19.26 7.01 -31.39
CA GLY A 50 19.38 8.20 -32.23
C GLY A 50 20.82 8.56 -32.57
N LEU A 51 21.72 8.59 -31.57
CA LEU A 51 23.15 8.82 -31.78
C LEU A 51 23.75 7.82 -32.77
N VAL A 52 23.44 6.53 -32.63
CA VAL A 52 23.91 5.47 -33.52
C VAL A 52 23.42 5.71 -34.95
N ILE A 53 22.14 6.02 -35.16
CA ILE A 53 21.58 6.32 -36.49
C ILE A 53 22.29 7.51 -37.13
N PHE A 54 22.48 8.61 -36.38
CA PHE A 54 23.19 9.77 -36.90
C PHE A 54 24.65 9.47 -37.23
N ILE A 55 25.33 8.63 -36.45
CA ILE A 55 26.69 8.19 -36.78
C ILE A 55 26.68 7.41 -38.09
N ILE A 56 25.74 6.48 -38.28
CA ILE A 56 25.61 5.66 -39.50
C ILE A 56 25.34 6.53 -40.73
N MET A 57 24.45 7.53 -40.65
CA MET A 57 24.12 8.39 -41.79
C MET A 57 25.29 9.25 -42.28
N ASP A 58 26.23 9.61 -41.39
CA ASP A 58 27.41 10.40 -41.75
C ASP A 58 28.64 9.52 -42.06
N LEU A 59 28.50 8.19 -42.07
CA LEU A 59 29.57 7.32 -42.56
C LEU A 59 29.72 7.50 -44.08
N PRO A 60 30.94 7.43 -44.61
CA PRO A 60 31.16 7.50 -46.05
C PRO A 60 30.38 6.39 -46.77
N ALA A 61 29.89 6.72 -47.97
CA ALA A 61 29.18 5.76 -48.80
C ALA A 61 30.08 4.54 -49.05
N MET A 62 29.51 3.34 -48.85
CA MET A 62 30.25 2.12 -49.08
C MET A 62 30.57 1.97 -50.56
N ALA A 63 31.76 1.48 -50.89
CA ALA A 63 32.11 1.14 -52.27
C ALA A 63 31.12 0.09 -52.83
N PRO A 64 30.83 0.12 -54.15
CA PRO A 64 29.99 -0.89 -54.78
C PRO A 64 30.55 -2.30 -54.56
N GLU A 65 29.66 -3.27 -54.34
CA GLU A 65 30.06 -4.67 -54.19
C GLU A 65 30.71 -5.20 -55.47
N LYS A 66 31.80 -5.97 -55.31
CA LYS A 66 32.58 -6.44 -56.46
C LYS A 66 32.03 -7.73 -57.08
N GLY A 67 31.02 -8.37 -56.48
CA GLY A 67 30.38 -9.56 -57.04
C GLY A 67 29.29 -10.22 -56.17
N PRO A 68 28.54 -11.18 -56.73
CA PRO A 68 27.33 -11.77 -56.12
C PRO A 68 27.60 -12.52 -54.80
N VAL A 69 28.79 -13.10 -54.64
CA VAL A 69 29.21 -13.78 -53.40
C VAL A 69 29.33 -12.79 -52.24
N GLN A 70 29.94 -11.62 -52.48
CA GLN A 70 30.14 -10.58 -51.46
C GLN A 70 28.81 -9.97 -51.03
N THR A 71 27.91 -9.71 -52.00
CA THR A 71 26.54 -9.28 -51.72
C THR A 71 25.80 -10.29 -50.85
N THR A 72 25.90 -11.58 -51.15
CA THR A 72 25.23 -12.65 -50.39
C THR A 72 25.78 -12.74 -48.96
N VAL A 73 27.10 -12.71 -48.78
CA VAL A 73 27.74 -12.73 -47.45
C VAL A 73 27.32 -11.52 -46.61
N ARG A 74 27.28 -10.33 -47.21
CA ARG A 74 26.90 -9.09 -46.51
C ARG A 74 25.41 -9.07 -46.14
N LEU A 75 24.56 -9.61 -47.01
CA LEU A 75 23.13 -9.79 -46.74
C LEU A 75 22.91 -10.76 -45.58
N LEU A 76 23.55 -11.93 -45.61
CA LEU A 76 23.47 -12.91 -44.52
C LEU A 76 23.99 -12.32 -43.20
N GLY A 77 25.12 -11.61 -43.23
CA GLY A 77 25.65 -10.93 -42.05
C GLY A 77 24.73 -9.84 -41.50
N ALA A 78 24.10 -9.04 -42.38
CA ALA A 78 23.19 -7.96 -41.98
C ALA A 78 21.93 -8.47 -41.27
N TYR A 79 21.47 -9.68 -41.58
CA TYR A 79 20.36 -10.31 -40.86
C TYR A 79 20.85 -11.13 -39.66
N ALA A 80 21.89 -11.96 -39.84
CA ALA A 80 22.38 -12.86 -38.81
C ALA A 80 22.88 -12.10 -37.57
N VAL A 81 23.61 -10.99 -37.74
CA VAL A 81 24.20 -10.27 -36.60
C VAL A 81 23.13 -9.65 -35.70
N PRO A 82 22.19 -8.82 -36.20
CA PRO A 82 21.10 -8.31 -35.37
C PRO A 82 20.19 -9.42 -34.83
N SER A 83 19.91 -10.47 -35.61
CA SER A 83 19.10 -11.59 -35.14
C SER A 83 19.76 -12.34 -33.98
N ILE A 84 21.07 -12.61 -34.05
CA ILE A 84 21.82 -13.23 -32.95
C ILE A 84 21.80 -12.33 -31.73
N ILE A 85 22.08 -11.02 -31.88
CA ILE A 85 22.03 -10.07 -30.76
C ILE A 85 20.63 -10.04 -30.15
N PHE A 86 19.57 -9.99 -30.96
CA PHE A 86 18.21 -9.94 -30.46
C PHE A 86 17.86 -11.23 -29.71
N ILE A 87 18.20 -12.40 -30.25
CA ILE A 87 17.99 -13.70 -29.60
C ILE A 87 18.76 -13.79 -28.28
N THR A 88 20.05 -13.43 -28.26
CA THR A 88 20.87 -13.56 -27.04
C THR A 88 20.47 -12.57 -25.96
N VAL A 89 20.18 -11.31 -26.33
CA VAL A 89 19.72 -10.29 -25.38
C VAL A 89 18.35 -10.65 -24.84
N THR A 90 17.40 -11.06 -25.69
CA THR A 90 16.06 -11.46 -25.22
C THR A 90 16.10 -12.72 -24.38
N ALA A 91 16.97 -13.69 -24.68
CA ALA A 91 17.15 -14.88 -23.85
C ALA A 91 17.66 -14.57 -22.42
N GLN A 92 18.29 -13.40 -22.20
CA GLN A 92 18.70 -12.94 -20.87
C GLN A 92 17.63 -12.14 -20.13
N LEU A 93 16.56 -11.71 -20.81
CA LEU A 93 15.40 -11.11 -20.14
C LEU A 93 14.57 -12.19 -19.46
N PRO A 94 13.76 -11.84 -18.44
CA PRO A 94 12.80 -12.78 -17.85
C PRO A 94 11.90 -13.36 -18.93
N GLN A 95 12.12 -14.62 -19.26
CA GLN A 95 11.32 -15.35 -20.25
C GLN A 95 10.15 -16.04 -19.56
N PHE A 96 9.09 -16.29 -20.35
CA PHE A 96 8.04 -17.21 -19.95
C PHE A 96 8.69 -18.57 -19.65
N ASP A 97 8.59 -19.03 -18.41
CA ASP A 97 9.06 -20.35 -18.00
C ASP A 97 7.84 -21.30 -17.99
N PRO A 98 7.71 -22.20 -18.99
CA PRO A 98 6.59 -23.11 -19.06
C PRO A 98 6.50 -24.00 -17.83
N LEU A 99 7.62 -24.33 -17.17
CA LEU A 99 7.64 -25.16 -15.98
C LEU A 99 7.13 -24.40 -14.76
N TYR A 100 7.51 -23.14 -14.60
CA TYR A 100 6.99 -22.27 -13.55
C TYR A 100 5.46 -22.07 -13.69
N GLU A 101 4.99 -21.87 -14.91
CA GLU A 101 3.55 -21.72 -15.18
C GLU A 101 2.80 -23.05 -15.07
N LEU A 102 3.42 -24.18 -15.46
CA LEU A 102 2.89 -25.51 -15.16
C LEU A 102 2.84 -25.78 -13.65
N GLU A 103 3.86 -25.36 -12.90
CA GLU A 103 3.93 -25.53 -11.45
C GLU A 103 2.82 -24.72 -10.78
N LYS A 104 2.52 -23.52 -11.28
CA LYS A 104 1.35 -22.74 -10.84
C LYS A 104 0.03 -23.46 -11.12
N LEU A 105 -0.13 -24.08 -12.30
CA LEU A 105 -1.34 -24.83 -12.67
C LEU A 105 -1.48 -26.17 -11.92
N ASN A 106 -0.36 -26.84 -11.64
CA ASN A 106 -0.31 -28.14 -10.97
C ASN A 106 -0.10 -28.02 -9.46
N ARG A 107 -0.01 -26.80 -8.93
CA ARG A 107 0.08 -26.58 -7.50
C ARG A 107 -1.16 -27.24 -6.88
N PRO A 108 -0.99 -28.24 -5.99
CA PRO A 108 -2.13 -28.86 -5.37
C PRO A 108 -2.94 -27.78 -4.66
N PRO A 109 -4.28 -27.80 -4.75
CA PRO A 109 -5.11 -26.81 -4.08
C PRO A 109 -4.72 -26.79 -2.61
N ILE A 110 -4.49 -25.59 -2.07
CA ILE A 110 -4.21 -25.42 -0.65
C ILE A 110 -5.42 -25.99 0.08
N LYS A 111 -5.18 -27.00 0.92
CA LYS A 111 -6.18 -27.53 1.83
C LYS A 111 -5.86 -27.01 3.21
N LEU A 112 -6.79 -26.28 3.81
CA LEU A 112 -6.59 -25.75 5.16
C LEU A 112 -6.63 -26.85 6.23
N GLU A 113 -7.17 -28.03 5.90
CA GLU A 113 -7.18 -29.20 6.77
C GLU A 113 -5.75 -29.58 7.22
N GLY A 114 -5.49 -29.41 8.52
CA GLY A 114 -4.22 -29.78 9.16
C GLY A 114 -3.17 -28.66 9.23
N LEU A 115 -3.46 -27.46 8.71
CA LEU A 115 -2.60 -26.28 8.89
C LEU A 115 -2.92 -25.57 10.21
N ALA A 116 -1.90 -25.02 10.87
CA ALA A 116 -2.08 -24.12 12.01
C ALA A 116 -2.07 -22.65 11.55
N GLY A 117 -2.43 -21.73 12.45
CA GLY A 117 -2.67 -20.31 12.13
C GLY A 117 -1.53 -19.63 11.35
N PRO A 118 -0.26 -19.72 11.80
CA PRO A 118 0.87 -19.13 11.08
C PRO A 118 1.06 -19.67 9.66
N GLU A 119 0.84 -20.97 9.45
CA GLU A 119 0.97 -21.61 8.15
C GLU A 119 -0.13 -21.15 7.19
N VAL A 120 -1.36 -20.98 7.69
CA VAL A 120 -2.48 -20.42 6.90
C VAL A 120 -2.18 -18.96 6.49
N ILE A 121 -1.59 -18.17 7.38
CA ILE A 121 -1.24 -16.76 7.11
C ILE A 121 -0.10 -16.67 6.10
N ALA A 122 0.92 -17.53 6.22
CA ALA A 122 1.99 -17.63 5.24
C ALA A 122 1.46 -18.02 3.85
N ALA A 123 0.56 -19.00 3.78
CA ALA A 123 -0.12 -19.37 2.53
C ALA A 123 -0.94 -18.20 1.96
N GLY A 124 -1.66 -17.46 2.81
CA GLY A 124 -2.40 -16.26 2.42
C GLY A 124 -1.53 -15.16 1.82
N ARG A 125 -0.35 -14.93 2.40
CA ARG A 125 0.65 -14.00 1.84
C ARG A 125 1.11 -14.44 0.46
N GLU A 126 1.38 -15.74 0.28
CA GLU A 126 1.78 -16.27 -1.01
C GLU A 126 0.68 -16.08 -2.07
N ILE A 127 -0.59 -16.26 -1.70
CA ILE A 127 -1.72 -16.01 -2.60
C ILE A 127 -1.81 -14.52 -2.96
N PHE A 128 -1.60 -13.63 -1.99
CA PHE A 128 -1.56 -12.18 -2.22
C PHE A 128 -0.46 -11.79 -3.23
N GLU A 129 0.70 -12.44 -3.15
CA GLU A 129 1.83 -12.22 -4.06
C GLU A 129 1.62 -12.87 -5.44
N SER A 130 1.20 -14.14 -5.49
CA SER A 130 1.03 -14.89 -6.74
C SER A 130 -0.09 -14.33 -7.62
N ASN A 131 -1.12 -13.75 -6.99
CA ASN A 131 -2.21 -13.01 -7.65
C ASN A 131 -1.90 -11.52 -7.85
N LYS A 132 -0.67 -11.10 -7.53
CA LYS A 132 -0.16 -9.76 -7.82
C LYS A 132 -1.00 -8.64 -7.19
N CYS A 133 -1.61 -8.88 -6.03
CA CYS A 133 -2.42 -7.90 -5.31
C CYS A 133 -1.59 -6.63 -4.98
N PHE A 134 -0.29 -6.80 -4.71
CA PHE A 134 0.68 -5.72 -4.46
C PHE A 134 0.87 -4.74 -5.63
N ASN A 135 0.46 -5.10 -6.85
CA ASN A 135 0.53 -4.19 -7.99
C ASN A 135 -0.48 -3.05 -7.89
N CYS A 136 -1.53 -3.20 -7.09
CA CYS A 136 -2.57 -2.19 -6.87
C CYS A 136 -2.68 -1.78 -5.40
N HIS A 137 -2.48 -2.71 -4.47
CA HIS A 137 -2.62 -2.48 -3.04
C HIS A 137 -1.25 -2.36 -2.37
N LYS A 138 -1.03 -1.26 -1.67
CA LYS A 138 0.10 -1.15 -0.75
C LYS A 138 -0.21 -1.86 0.57
N VAL A 139 0.82 -2.39 1.21
CA VAL A 139 0.79 -2.86 2.59
C VAL A 139 1.70 -1.95 3.40
N PHE A 140 1.12 -1.16 4.30
CA PHE A 140 1.87 -0.15 5.07
C PHE A 140 2.77 0.73 4.19
N TRP A 141 2.22 1.20 3.07
CA TRP A 141 2.89 2.06 2.08
C TRP A 141 3.96 1.38 1.22
N GLU A 142 4.28 0.12 1.49
CA GLU A 142 5.12 -0.71 0.62
C GLU A 142 4.28 -1.27 -0.52
N GLY A 143 4.78 -1.16 -1.75
CA GLY A 143 4.10 -1.66 -2.96
C GLY A 143 4.31 -0.75 -4.17
N ASN A 144 3.77 -1.19 -5.31
CA ASN A 144 4.14 -0.63 -6.61
C ASN A 144 3.23 0.48 -7.12
N SER A 145 2.00 0.62 -6.60
CA SER A 145 1.09 1.68 -7.06
C SER A 145 0.02 2.06 -6.03
N ASP A 146 -0.61 3.20 -6.26
CA ASP A 146 -1.75 3.74 -5.49
C ASP A 146 -3.09 3.55 -6.24
N ARG A 147 -3.22 2.43 -6.98
CA ARG A 147 -4.44 2.14 -7.75
C ARG A 147 -5.58 1.62 -6.87
N GLY A 148 -5.26 0.87 -5.83
CA GLY A 148 -6.17 0.44 -4.77
C GLY A 148 -5.83 1.09 -3.43
N PRO A 149 -6.71 0.97 -2.42
CA PRO A 149 -6.44 1.44 -1.07
C PRO A 149 -5.22 0.74 -0.46
N ASN A 150 -4.48 1.48 0.37
CA ASN A 150 -3.40 0.93 1.18
C ASN A 150 -4.01 0.09 2.31
N LEU A 151 -3.83 -1.22 2.24
CA LEU A 151 -4.47 -2.20 3.12
C LEU A 151 -3.92 -2.15 4.54
N GLY A 152 -2.65 -1.78 4.69
CA GLY A 152 -2.01 -1.63 6.01
C GLY A 152 -2.51 -0.39 6.74
N SER A 153 -2.42 0.80 6.11
CA SER A 153 -2.86 2.05 6.76
C SER A 153 -4.38 2.15 6.90
N LYS A 154 -5.15 1.53 6.00
CA LYS A 154 -6.61 1.35 6.18
C LYS A 154 -6.93 0.39 7.32
N GLN A 155 -5.94 -0.43 7.71
CA GLN A 155 -6.08 -1.48 8.70
C GLN A 155 -7.20 -2.45 8.30
N ILE A 156 -7.13 -2.97 7.06
CA ILE A 156 -8.17 -3.85 6.51
C ILE A 156 -8.47 -5.03 7.45
N GLY A 157 -7.49 -5.45 8.25
CA GLY A 157 -7.68 -6.51 9.21
C GLY A 157 -8.67 -6.20 10.33
N LEU A 158 -9.03 -4.94 10.59
CA LEU A 158 -10.08 -4.59 11.55
C LEU A 158 -11.48 -5.01 11.08
N TYR A 159 -11.70 -5.13 9.76
CA TYR A 159 -13.00 -5.44 9.20
C TYR A 159 -13.36 -6.94 9.34
N SER A 160 -14.64 -7.27 9.23
CA SER A 160 -15.09 -8.67 9.29
C SER A 160 -14.56 -9.49 8.12
N THR A 161 -14.40 -10.80 8.32
CA THR A 161 -14.02 -11.75 7.26
C THR A 161 -14.97 -11.63 6.06
N ASP A 162 -16.27 -11.55 6.31
CA ASP A 162 -17.29 -11.42 5.26
C ASP A 162 -17.16 -10.12 4.46
N TYR A 163 -16.83 -9.00 5.13
CA TYR A 163 -16.56 -7.75 4.45
C TYR A 163 -15.36 -7.89 3.51
N ILE A 164 -14.26 -8.48 3.98
CA ILE A 164 -13.05 -8.65 3.16
C ILE A 164 -13.33 -9.59 1.97
N LYS A 165 -14.02 -10.72 2.19
CA LYS A 165 -14.44 -11.64 1.13
C LYS A 165 -15.31 -10.92 0.09
N GLU A 166 -16.29 -10.16 0.53
CA GLU A 166 -17.16 -9.40 -0.37
C GLU A 166 -16.39 -8.35 -1.18
N GLN A 167 -15.39 -7.69 -0.60
CA GLN A 167 -14.51 -6.77 -1.33
C GLN A 167 -13.66 -7.48 -2.40
N ILE A 168 -13.31 -8.76 -2.20
CA ILE A 168 -12.53 -9.55 -3.17
C ILE A 168 -13.43 -10.10 -4.28
N LEU A 169 -14.58 -10.68 -3.91
CA LEU A 169 -15.51 -11.33 -4.82
C LEU A 169 -16.35 -10.32 -5.62
N ASN A 170 -16.75 -9.22 -4.97
CA ASN A 170 -17.62 -8.18 -5.53
C ASN A 170 -16.98 -6.79 -5.43
N PRO A 171 -15.76 -6.57 -5.99
CA PRO A 171 -14.96 -5.37 -5.76
C PRO A 171 -15.53 -4.08 -6.36
N ARG A 172 -16.63 -4.17 -7.11
CA ARG A 172 -17.31 -3.03 -7.74
C ARG A 172 -18.56 -2.60 -6.97
N LYS A 173 -18.99 -3.36 -5.96
CA LYS A 173 -20.23 -3.14 -5.21
C LYS A 173 -20.10 -1.94 -4.27
N ASP A 174 -19.04 -1.91 -3.50
CA ASP A 174 -18.72 -0.85 -2.56
C ASP A 174 -17.27 -0.41 -2.78
N GLN A 175 -16.99 0.89 -2.71
CA GLN A 175 -15.65 1.42 -2.94
C GLN A 175 -15.08 2.00 -1.66
N ALA A 176 -13.78 1.78 -1.44
CA ALA A 176 -13.06 2.49 -0.40
C ALA A 176 -13.15 4.01 -0.64
N PRO A 177 -13.32 4.83 0.42
CA PRO A 177 -13.34 6.28 0.30
C PRO A 177 -12.14 6.82 -0.48
N GLY A 178 -12.39 7.68 -1.46
CA GLY A 178 -11.38 8.25 -2.36
C GLY A 178 -11.11 7.45 -3.65
N PHE A 179 -11.76 6.30 -3.84
CA PHE A 179 -11.63 5.44 -5.03
C PHE A 179 -12.92 5.36 -5.86
N GLU A 180 -13.79 6.36 -5.78
CA GLU A 180 -15.11 6.38 -6.43
C GLU A 180 -15.04 6.71 -7.93
N ASP A 181 -13.87 7.14 -8.42
CA ASP A 181 -13.66 7.50 -9.81
C ASP A 181 -13.83 6.30 -10.76
N LYS A 182 -14.22 6.57 -12.01
CA LYS A 182 -14.53 5.52 -13.00
C LYS A 182 -13.36 4.57 -13.27
N LYS A 183 -12.12 5.03 -13.12
CA LYS A 183 -10.91 4.24 -13.36
C LYS A 183 -10.66 3.31 -12.17
N SER A 184 -10.75 3.83 -10.95
CA SER A 184 -10.59 3.04 -9.72
C SER A 184 -11.66 1.95 -9.57
N LYS A 185 -12.92 2.27 -9.87
CA LYS A 185 -14.03 1.28 -9.88
C LYS A 185 -13.82 0.09 -10.79
N LYS A 186 -12.99 0.22 -11.83
CA LYS A 186 -12.68 -0.84 -12.78
C LYS A 186 -11.28 -1.42 -12.58
N ALA A 187 -10.52 -0.93 -11.61
CA ALA A 187 -9.12 -1.30 -11.41
C ALA A 187 -8.98 -2.69 -10.80
N MET A 188 -9.84 -3.03 -9.82
CA MET A 188 -9.81 -4.35 -9.19
C MET A 188 -10.53 -5.38 -10.09
N PRO A 189 -9.86 -6.49 -10.45
CA PRO A 189 -10.46 -7.54 -11.27
C PRO A 189 -11.63 -8.25 -10.59
N THR A 190 -12.56 -8.78 -11.39
CA THR A 190 -13.78 -9.47 -10.90
C THR A 190 -13.74 -10.98 -11.08
N TYR A 191 -12.59 -11.54 -11.48
CA TYR A 191 -12.44 -12.98 -11.75
C TYR A 191 -11.95 -13.76 -10.53
N TYR A 192 -11.63 -13.12 -9.41
CA TYR A 192 -11.08 -13.81 -8.24
C TYR A 192 -12.05 -14.83 -7.60
N GLY A 193 -13.36 -14.67 -7.80
CA GLY A 193 -14.33 -15.69 -7.37
C GLY A 193 -14.30 -16.97 -8.21
N ASP A 194 -13.74 -16.91 -9.43
CA ASP A 194 -13.55 -18.07 -10.30
C ASP A 194 -12.11 -18.61 -10.20
N ASP A 195 -11.13 -17.74 -9.94
CA ASP A 195 -9.70 -18.07 -9.93
C ASP A 195 -9.18 -18.58 -8.57
N LEU A 196 -9.85 -18.27 -7.46
CA LEU A 196 -9.47 -18.72 -6.11
C LEU A 196 -10.44 -19.77 -5.60
N SER A 197 -9.91 -20.88 -5.08
CA SER A 197 -10.70 -21.81 -4.29
C SER A 197 -11.11 -21.19 -2.94
N ASP A 198 -12.13 -21.76 -2.29
CA ASP A 198 -12.61 -21.29 -0.98
C ASP A 198 -11.49 -21.28 0.09
N ASP A 199 -10.66 -22.34 0.11
CA ASP A 199 -9.52 -22.47 1.03
C ASP A 199 -8.42 -21.42 0.74
N GLU A 200 -8.17 -21.11 -0.54
CA GLU A 200 -7.25 -20.03 -0.92
C GLU A 200 -7.79 -18.65 -0.54
N LEU A 201 -9.08 -18.42 -0.74
CA LEU A 201 -9.72 -17.18 -0.32
C LEU A 201 -9.66 -17.03 1.21
N ASP A 202 -9.89 -18.11 1.95
CA ASP A 202 -9.80 -18.12 3.41
C ASP A 202 -8.38 -17.86 3.91
N ALA A 203 -7.36 -18.49 3.31
CA ALA A 203 -5.97 -18.19 3.61
C ALA A 203 -5.63 -16.72 3.32
N LEU A 204 -6.04 -16.20 2.15
CA LEU A 204 -5.83 -14.80 1.78
C LEU A 204 -6.48 -13.85 2.79
N VAL A 205 -7.72 -14.12 3.20
CA VAL A 205 -8.43 -13.32 4.21
C VAL A 205 -7.72 -13.41 5.55
N ALA A 206 -7.25 -14.58 5.97
CA ALA A 206 -6.47 -14.75 7.21
C ALA A 206 -5.22 -13.87 7.20
N PHE A 207 -4.48 -13.83 6.08
CA PHE A 207 -3.37 -12.90 5.91
C PHE A 207 -3.80 -11.42 5.98
N LEU A 208 -4.86 -11.03 5.26
CA LEU A 208 -5.37 -9.65 5.32
C LEU A 208 -5.82 -9.25 6.73
N LYS A 209 -6.30 -10.21 7.53
CA LYS A 209 -6.70 -9.99 8.93
C LYS A 209 -5.55 -9.61 9.85
N THR A 210 -4.30 -9.89 9.47
CA THR A 210 -3.11 -9.45 10.20
C THR A 210 -2.70 -8.01 9.89
N LEU A 211 -3.20 -7.41 8.81
CA LEU A 211 -2.87 -6.05 8.40
C LEU A 211 -3.62 -5.01 9.27
N ARG A 212 -3.06 -4.76 10.45
CA ARG A 212 -3.54 -3.79 11.44
C ARG A 212 -2.36 -3.07 12.08
N ASP A 213 -2.57 -1.83 12.50
CA ASP A 213 -1.63 -1.05 13.29
C ASP A 213 -2.37 -0.56 14.57
N PRO A 214 -1.85 -0.85 15.78
CA PRO A 214 -2.52 -0.48 17.03
C PRO A 214 -2.04 0.88 17.53
N THR A 215 -1.00 1.42 16.89
CA THR A 215 -0.31 2.65 17.29
C THR A 215 -0.90 3.88 16.60
N HIS A 216 -1.55 3.67 15.46
CA HIS A 216 -2.13 4.72 14.66
C HIS A 216 -3.60 4.45 14.34
N ILE A 217 -4.36 5.53 14.19
CA ILE A 217 -5.73 5.41 13.71
C ILE A 217 -5.77 5.02 12.21
N PRO A 218 -6.81 4.31 11.73
CA PRO A 218 -6.96 4.05 10.31
C PRO A 218 -6.97 5.29 9.41
N VAL A 219 -6.49 5.09 8.19
CA VAL A 219 -6.34 6.10 7.13
C VAL A 219 -7.20 5.72 5.93
N GLU A 220 -7.89 6.71 5.37
CA GLU A 220 -8.67 6.60 4.16
C GLU A 220 -8.16 7.54 3.06
N GLY A 221 -8.75 7.40 1.88
CA GLY A 221 -8.45 8.23 0.73
C GLY A 221 -7.36 7.67 -0.17
N LYS A 222 -7.22 8.33 -1.31
CA LYS A 222 -6.28 7.98 -2.37
C LYS A 222 -5.18 9.01 -2.43
N PHE A 223 -3.92 8.56 -2.52
CA PHE A 223 -2.78 9.46 -2.65
C PHE A 223 -2.97 10.45 -3.82
N PRO A 224 -2.71 11.76 -3.64
CA PRO A 224 -2.16 12.42 -2.45
C PRO A 224 -3.20 12.91 -1.42
N ASN A 225 -4.49 12.68 -1.64
CA ASN A 225 -5.59 13.23 -0.84
C ASN A 225 -6.08 12.23 0.22
N GLN A 226 -5.22 11.92 1.19
CA GLN A 226 -5.52 10.98 2.28
C GLN A 226 -5.91 11.71 3.57
N TRP A 227 -6.62 11.02 4.46
CA TRP A 227 -7.01 11.55 5.77
C TRP A 227 -7.14 10.43 6.80
N THR A 228 -6.95 10.80 8.06
CA THR A 228 -7.14 9.89 9.20
C THR A 228 -8.63 9.83 9.57
N TRP A 229 -9.07 8.76 10.22
CA TRP A 229 -10.44 8.69 10.76
C TRP A 229 -10.75 9.77 11.80
N TRP A 230 -9.75 10.41 12.41
CA TRP A 230 -9.97 11.59 13.25
C TRP A 230 -10.69 12.71 12.49
N ASP A 231 -10.41 12.84 11.19
CA ASP A 231 -10.92 13.90 10.32
C ASP A 231 -12.04 13.42 9.40
N ASP A 232 -12.58 12.22 9.61
CA ASP A 232 -13.64 11.64 8.78
C ASP A 232 -15.02 11.85 9.42
N PRO A 233 -15.90 12.71 8.86
CA PRO A 233 -17.21 12.99 9.44
C PRO A 233 -18.12 11.76 9.49
N LYS A 234 -17.98 10.83 8.53
CA LYS A 234 -18.78 9.61 8.50
C LYS A 234 -18.35 8.68 9.63
N ILE A 235 -17.04 8.51 9.81
CA ILE A 235 -16.52 7.68 10.91
C ILE A 235 -16.88 8.26 12.28
N VAL A 236 -16.83 9.58 12.44
CA VAL A 236 -17.23 10.24 13.68
C VAL A 236 -18.72 10.06 13.95
N ALA A 237 -19.56 10.14 12.93
CA ALA A 237 -20.99 9.88 13.06
C ALA A 237 -21.29 8.42 13.43
N GLU A 238 -20.62 7.45 12.81
CA GLU A 238 -20.70 6.03 13.19
C GLU A 238 -20.16 5.80 14.61
N GLY A 239 -19.07 6.47 14.96
CA GLY A 239 -18.46 6.44 16.28
C GLY A 239 -19.38 6.91 17.39
N LYS A 240 -20.22 7.92 17.12
CA LYS A 240 -21.26 8.36 18.03
C LYS A 240 -22.25 7.24 18.35
N VAL A 241 -22.70 6.51 17.32
CA VAL A 241 -23.64 5.39 17.48
C VAL A 241 -23.04 4.31 18.39
N VAL A 242 -21.76 3.97 18.20
CA VAL A 242 -21.04 3.03 19.08
C VAL A 242 -20.91 3.58 20.50
N TYR A 243 -20.43 4.82 20.64
CA TYR A 243 -20.16 5.45 21.93
C TYR A 243 -21.42 5.57 22.81
N GLU A 244 -22.58 5.84 22.20
CA GLU A 244 -23.88 5.91 22.89
C GLU A 244 -24.53 4.53 23.10
N GLY A 245 -23.88 3.45 22.66
CA GLY A 245 -24.33 2.07 22.81
C GLY A 245 -25.54 1.70 21.96
N LEU A 246 -25.61 2.27 20.76
CA LEU A 246 -26.69 2.06 19.79
C LEU A 246 -26.29 1.14 18.63
N GLU A 247 -25.02 0.73 18.54
CA GLU A 247 -24.51 -0.17 17.51
C GLU A 247 -24.82 -1.64 17.85
N PRO A 248 -25.62 -2.36 17.04
CA PRO A 248 -25.98 -3.76 17.31
C PRO A 248 -24.79 -4.72 17.40
N GLN A 249 -23.72 -4.49 16.63
CA GLN A 249 -22.52 -5.34 16.67
C GLN A 249 -21.68 -5.18 17.94
N THR A 250 -22.00 -4.20 18.77
CA THR A 250 -21.38 -3.97 20.08
C THR A 250 -22.43 -3.86 21.17
N GLU A 251 -23.48 -4.69 21.12
CA GLU A 251 -24.49 -4.73 22.17
C GLU A 251 -23.83 -4.94 23.54
N GLY A 252 -24.09 -4.03 24.49
CA GLY A 252 -23.46 -4.01 25.81
C GLY A 252 -22.27 -3.04 25.94
N LEU A 253 -21.72 -2.53 24.85
CA LEU A 253 -20.77 -1.42 24.87
C LEU A 253 -21.54 -0.10 24.97
N ASN A 254 -21.36 0.68 26.04
CA ASN A 254 -21.92 2.02 26.13
C ASN A 254 -21.01 2.95 26.93
N CYS A 255 -20.17 3.69 26.22
CA CYS A 255 -19.22 4.63 26.81
C CYS A 255 -19.94 5.81 27.48
N ALA A 256 -21.06 6.25 26.90
CA ALA A 256 -21.82 7.41 27.36
C ALA A 256 -22.45 7.23 28.75
N VAL A 257 -22.67 5.99 29.22
CA VAL A 257 -23.19 5.73 30.59
C VAL A 257 -22.26 6.29 31.66
N CYS A 258 -20.94 6.26 31.42
CA CYS A 258 -19.93 6.76 32.36
C CYS A 258 -19.43 8.15 31.97
N HIS A 259 -19.19 8.38 30.67
CA HIS A 259 -18.53 9.59 30.16
C HIS A 259 -19.50 10.65 29.61
N GLY A 260 -20.81 10.37 29.60
CA GLY A 260 -21.85 11.26 29.09
C GLY A 260 -21.89 11.37 27.57
N THR A 261 -23.08 11.60 27.01
CA THR A 261 -23.28 11.81 25.55
C THR A 261 -22.67 13.12 25.04
N ASN A 262 -22.40 14.06 25.94
CA ASN A 262 -21.76 15.34 25.67
C ASN A 262 -20.33 15.40 26.23
N GLY A 263 -19.75 14.25 26.61
CA GLY A 263 -18.41 14.16 27.20
C GLY A 263 -18.33 14.63 28.65
N ILE A 264 -19.46 14.96 29.30
CA ILE A 264 -19.53 15.28 30.73
C ILE A 264 -19.57 13.98 31.52
N PRO A 265 -18.57 13.69 32.37
CA PRO A 265 -18.59 12.51 33.22
C PRO A 265 -19.86 12.41 34.07
N LEU A 266 -20.53 11.26 33.98
CA LEU A 266 -21.72 10.92 34.78
C LEU A 266 -21.37 10.06 36.00
N MET A 267 -20.16 9.51 36.05
CA MET A 267 -19.64 8.72 37.17
C MET A 267 -18.41 9.36 37.81
N THR A 268 -18.30 9.24 39.13
CA THR A 268 -17.13 9.71 39.87
C THR A 268 -15.87 8.98 39.39
N GLY A 269 -14.85 9.74 38.98
CA GLY A 269 -13.59 9.18 38.48
C GLY A 269 -13.61 8.79 37.00
N ALA A 270 -14.73 8.96 36.29
CA ALA A 270 -14.73 8.86 34.83
C ALA A 270 -13.96 10.03 34.21
N PHE A 271 -13.23 9.75 33.15
CA PHE A 271 -12.37 10.71 32.46
C PHE A 271 -13.21 11.76 31.72
N ASP A 272 -12.92 13.05 31.94
CA ASP A 272 -13.55 14.17 31.21
C ASP A 272 -12.81 14.38 29.88
N PHE A 273 -13.47 14.06 28.76
CA PHE A 273 -12.91 14.18 27.42
C PHE A 273 -12.94 15.60 26.86
N ARG A 274 -13.58 16.56 27.56
CA ARG A 274 -13.71 17.95 27.11
C ARG A 274 -12.56 18.83 27.55
N ASP A 275 -11.87 18.45 28.63
CA ASP A 275 -10.70 19.19 29.11
C ASP A 275 -9.45 18.71 28.36
N PRO A 276 -8.91 19.52 27.41
CA PRO A 276 -7.73 19.14 26.65
C PRO A 276 -6.47 19.01 27.50
N ASN A 277 -6.46 19.53 28.74
CA ASN A 277 -5.33 19.45 29.66
C ASN A 277 -5.46 18.33 30.68
N ASN A 278 -6.52 17.52 30.62
CA ASN A 278 -6.69 16.37 31.49
C ASN A 278 -5.56 15.36 31.25
N MET A 279 -4.88 14.94 32.30
CA MET A 279 -3.68 14.12 32.21
C MET A 279 -4.05 12.63 32.14
N ASP A 280 -3.21 11.83 31.48
CA ASP A 280 -3.33 10.38 31.55
C ASP A 280 -3.33 9.87 33.00
N THR A 281 -4.00 8.74 33.20
CA THR A 281 -4.14 8.13 34.52
C THR A 281 -2.82 7.56 35.00
N THR A 282 -2.48 7.82 36.26
CA THR A 282 -1.29 7.25 36.92
C THR A 282 -1.50 5.80 37.40
N LYS A 283 -2.70 5.24 37.19
CA LYS A 283 -3.05 3.88 37.60
C LYS A 283 -2.45 2.81 36.69
N MET A 284 -2.03 3.18 35.49
CA MET A 284 -1.52 2.25 34.48
C MET A 284 0.02 2.21 34.50
N PRO A 285 0.64 1.03 34.32
CA PRO A 285 2.10 0.90 34.28
C PRO A 285 2.73 1.56 33.06
N ASP A 286 1.99 1.67 31.96
CA ASP A 286 2.36 2.37 30.72
C ASP A 286 1.84 3.82 30.71
N HIS A 287 1.70 4.44 31.88
CA HIS A 287 1.29 5.84 32.02
C HIS A 287 2.22 6.79 31.26
N MET A 288 1.64 7.71 30.51
CA MET A 288 2.36 8.81 29.85
C MET A 288 1.93 10.14 30.47
N PRO A 289 2.82 10.97 31.04
CA PRO A 289 2.46 12.23 31.67
C PRO A 289 2.17 13.32 30.63
N LEU A 290 1.20 13.07 29.75
CA LEU A 290 0.77 13.92 28.67
C LEU A 290 -0.68 14.39 28.89
N PRO A 291 -0.99 15.65 28.57
CA PRO A 291 -2.36 16.13 28.53
C PRO A 291 -3.10 15.54 27.33
N LEU A 292 -4.42 15.38 27.44
CA LEU A 292 -5.30 14.75 26.45
C LEU A 292 -5.07 15.23 25.01
N LYS A 293 -4.91 16.54 24.82
CA LYS A 293 -4.66 17.17 23.50
C LYS A 293 -3.39 16.66 22.80
N ASP A 294 -2.41 16.19 23.58
CA ASP A 294 -1.09 15.74 23.14
C ASP A 294 -0.95 14.21 23.21
N TRP A 295 -2.04 13.48 23.50
CA TRP A 295 -2.02 12.01 23.51
C TRP A 295 -1.74 11.47 22.10
N PRO A 296 -0.80 10.51 21.96
CA PRO A 296 -0.67 9.74 20.73
C PRO A 296 -1.88 8.83 20.55
N ASP A 297 -2.17 8.45 19.31
CA ASP A 297 -3.36 7.63 18.96
C ASP A 297 -3.40 6.32 19.76
N GLU A 298 -2.25 5.67 19.91
CA GLU A 298 -2.09 4.45 20.71
C GLU A 298 -2.49 4.58 22.17
N LEU A 299 -2.40 5.78 22.76
CA LEU A 299 -2.73 5.99 24.16
C LEU A 299 -4.25 5.99 24.35
N TYR A 300 -5.00 6.63 23.46
CA TYR A 300 -6.47 6.51 23.42
C TYR A 300 -6.88 5.05 23.36
N TYR A 301 -6.29 4.35 22.39
CA TYR A 301 -6.60 2.96 22.10
C TYR A 301 -6.29 2.03 23.28
N LYS A 302 -5.12 2.19 23.93
CA LYS A 302 -4.75 1.38 25.10
C LYS A 302 -5.69 1.59 26.28
N ARG A 303 -6.14 2.82 26.56
CA ARG A 303 -7.02 3.12 27.71
C ARG A 303 -8.42 2.55 27.53
N VAL A 304 -8.88 2.41 26.28
CA VAL A 304 -10.15 1.76 25.96
C VAL A 304 -10.00 0.23 25.92
N THR A 305 -8.96 -0.27 25.24
CA THR A 305 -8.80 -1.71 25.01
C THR A 305 -8.36 -2.49 26.24
N ARG A 306 -7.50 -1.90 27.09
CA ARG A 306 -6.99 -2.52 28.33
C ARG A 306 -7.80 -2.16 29.57
N GLY A 307 -8.67 -1.17 29.45
CA GLY A 307 -9.35 -0.61 30.60
C GLY A 307 -8.37 0.14 31.50
N ILE A 308 -8.86 0.54 32.68
CA ILE A 308 -8.05 1.23 33.68
C ILE A 308 -8.09 0.45 35.00
N ASP A 309 -6.91 0.08 35.48
CA ASP A 309 -6.74 -0.64 36.74
C ASP A 309 -7.44 0.07 37.91
N ALA A 310 -8.01 -0.72 38.82
CA ALA A 310 -8.74 -0.22 39.99
C ALA A 310 -9.78 0.87 39.62
N SER A 311 -10.52 0.65 38.53
CA SER A 311 -11.63 1.49 38.10
C SER A 311 -12.74 0.67 37.43
N PRO A 312 -13.93 1.25 37.24
CA PRO A 312 -14.99 0.61 36.45
C PRO A 312 -14.73 0.51 34.93
N MET A 313 -13.66 1.12 34.40
CA MET A 313 -13.35 1.08 32.97
C MET A 313 -12.78 -0.29 32.58
N ALA A 314 -13.62 -1.12 31.96
CA ALA A 314 -13.30 -2.48 31.57
C ALA A 314 -12.33 -2.57 30.36
N PRO A 315 -11.62 -3.71 30.18
CA PRO A 315 -10.78 -3.96 29.02
C PRO A 315 -11.62 -4.31 27.78
N TRP A 316 -12.18 -3.30 27.11
CA TRP A 316 -13.12 -3.50 26.01
C TRP A 316 -12.52 -4.21 24.79
N GLY A 317 -11.19 -4.20 24.64
CA GLY A 317 -10.48 -4.86 23.54
C GLY A 317 -10.60 -6.38 23.57
N MET A 318 -10.90 -6.98 24.74
CA MET A 318 -11.16 -8.42 24.86
C MET A 318 -12.60 -8.81 24.53
N ILE A 319 -13.50 -7.83 24.45
CA ILE A 319 -14.95 -8.05 24.46
C ILE A 319 -15.56 -7.65 23.11
N PHE A 320 -15.09 -6.54 22.54
CA PHE A 320 -15.69 -5.93 21.36
C PHE A 320 -14.70 -5.80 20.20
N PRO A 321 -15.17 -5.89 18.94
CA PRO A 321 -14.29 -5.72 17.81
C PRO A 321 -13.61 -4.35 17.80
N HIS A 322 -12.29 -4.35 17.69
CA HIS A 322 -11.46 -3.15 17.69
C HIS A 322 -11.84 -2.10 16.63
N LEU A 323 -12.46 -2.53 15.53
CA LEU A 323 -13.04 -1.64 14.53
C LEU A 323 -13.97 -0.60 15.16
N TYR A 324 -14.85 -1.03 16.05
CA TYR A 324 -15.85 -0.17 16.69
C TYR A 324 -15.23 0.68 17.79
N LEU A 325 -14.23 0.16 18.51
CA LEU A 325 -13.51 0.91 19.53
C LEU A 325 -12.79 2.12 18.92
N TRP A 326 -12.10 1.95 17.78
CA TRP A 326 -11.50 3.06 17.04
C TRP A 326 -12.53 4.11 16.59
N LYS A 327 -13.73 3.68 16.17
CA LYS A 327 -14.81 4.61 15.80
C LYS A 327 -15.30 5.39 17.03
N ALA A 328 -15.54 4.70 18.14
CA ALA A 328 -15.97 5.34 19.39
C ALA A 328 -14.94 6.37 19.90
N GLU A 329 -13.65 6.05 19.78
CA GLU A 329 -12.56 6.98 20.09
C GLU A 329 -12.51 8.18 19.16
N ALA A 330 -12.68 7.95 17.85
CA ALA A 330 -12.77 9.03 16.86
C ALA A 330 -13.86 10.04 17.23
N TYR A 331 -15.01 9.56 17.71
CA TYR A 331 -16.06 10.42 18.25
C TYR A 331 -15.68 11.07 19.59
N ALA A 332 -15.18 10.30 20.57
CA ALA A 332 -14.83 10.81 21.89
C ALA A 332 -13.79 11.95 21.83
N ARG A 333 -12.82 11.87 20.91
CA ARG A 333 -11.83 12.92 20.68
C ARG A 333 -12.45 14.27 20.29
N THR A 334 -13.63 14.25 19.66
CA THR A 334 -14.32 15.49 19.25
C THR A 334 -14.78 16.36 20.42
N PHE A 335 -14.84 15.82 21.64
CA PHE A 335 -15.24 16.59 22.81
C PHE A 335 -14.25 17.70 23.19
N HIS A 336 -12.94 17.51 22.96
CA HIS A 336 -11.91 18.55 23.15
C HIS A 336 -11.29 19.04 21.84
N ASP A 337 -11.42 18.27 20.74
CA ASP A 337 -10.91 18.62 19.40
C ASP A 337 -12.00 18.44 18.33
N PRO A 338 -13.02 19.32 18.27
CA PRO A 338 -14.14 19.22 17.33
C PRO A 338 -13.71 19.39 15.86
N LEU A 339 -14.28 18.58 14.95
CA LEU A 339 -13.92 18.61 13.52
C LEU A 339 -14.15 19.98 12.87
N ASP A 340 -15.22 20.68 13.22
CA ASP A 340 -15.59 21.98 12.66
C ASP A 340 -14.64 23.12 13.06
N LYS A 341 -13.83 22.90 14.10
CA LYS A 341 -12.85 23.87 14.60
C LYS A 341 -11.42 23.60 14.14
N ARG A 342 -11.17 22.50 13.41
CA ARG A 342 -9.83 22.16 12.93
C ARG A 342 -9.45 23.01 11.73
N THR A 343 -8.26 23.60 11.80
CA THR A 343 -7.69 24.40 10.70
C THR A 343 -6.97 23.54 9.67
N GLU A 344 -6.48 22.37 10.08
CA GLU A 344 -5.72 21.43 9.24
C GLU A 344 -6.10 19.98 9.59
N LYS A 345 -5.99 19.08 8.61
CA LYS A 345 -6.16 17.64 8.83
C LYS A 345 -4.98 17.10 9.63
N ARG A 346 -5.22 16.08 10.46
CA ARG A 346 -4.17 15.36 11.16
C ARG A 346 -3.24 14.68 10.14
N PRO A 347 -1.93 14.67 10.41
CA PRO A 347 -0.96 14.07 9.51
C PRO A 347 -1.24 12.58 9.37
N VAL A 348 -1.03 12.08 8.16
CA VAL A 348 -1.12 10.66 7.89
C VAL A 348 0.08 9.96 8.54
N PRO A 349 -0.14 8.86 9.28
CA PRO A 349 0.93 8.08 9.91
C PRO A 349 2.03 7.63 8.95
N PRO A 350 3.29 7.59 9.40
CA PRO A 350 4.40 7.05 8.62
C PRO A 350 4.29 5.52 8.46
N ILE A 351 5.24 4.94 7.72
CA ILE A 351 5.40 3.48 7.60
C ILE A 351 5.87 2.93 8.96
N PRO A 352 5.15 1.96 9.57
CA PRO A 352 5.68 1.23 10.71
C PRO A 352 6.95 0.47 10.32
N THR A 353 7.99 0.65 11.11
CA THR A 353 9.25 -0.11 11.01
C THR A 353 9.04 -1.57 11.41
N LYS A 354 9.94 -2.45 10.99
CA LYS A 354 9.88 -3.87 11.37
C LYS A 354 10.01 -4.04 12.88
N GLU A 355 10.82 -3.18 13.51
CA GLU A 355 11.02 -3.12 14.95
C GLU A 355 9.74 -2.71 15.68
N GLU A 356 8.99 -1.73 15.15
CA GLU A 356 7.68 -1.34 15.70
C GLU A 356 6.68 -2.50 15.61
N ILE A 357 6.55 -3.13 14.44
CA ILE A 357 5.64 -4.27 14.25
C ILE A 357 6.00 -5.43 15.20
N ALA A 358 7.28 -5.76 15.34
CA ALA A 358 7.73 -6.81 16.26
C ALA A 358 7.39 -6.47 17.72
N ARG A 359 7.54 -5.20 18.11
CA ARG A 359 7.21 -4.72 19.46
C ARG A 359 5.71 -4.78 19.77
N TRP A 360 4.82 -4.68 18.80
CA TRP A 360 3.37 -4.72 19.06
C TRP A 360 2.93 -6.01 19.76
N THR A 361 3.61 -7.13 19.45
CA THR A 361 3.39 -8.43 20.07
C THR A 361 3.86 -8.45 21.53
N THR A 362 5.02 -7.87 21.82
CA THR A 362 5.59 -7.85 23.18
C THR A 362 4.93 -6.84 24.09
N ASP A 363 4.54 -5.69 23.52
CA ASP A 363 3.93 -4.59 24.27
C ASP A 363 2.45 -4.89 24.58
N GLY A 364 1.88 -5.99 24.06
CA GLY A 364 0.49 -6.40 24.25
C GLY A 364 -0.51 -5.44 23.61
N LEU A 365 -0.11 -4.78 22.52
CA LEU A 365 -0.95 -3.79 21.83
C LEU A 365 -2.10 -4.47 21.06
N PHE A 366 -1.89 -5.72 20.69
CA PHE A 366 -2.94 -6.62 20.26
C PHE A 366 -3.06 -7.75 21.27
N LEU A 367 -4.29 -8.03 21.66
CA LEU A 367 -4.60 -9.10 22.59
C LEU A 367 -4.70 -10.46 21.87
N ASP A 368 -5.00 -10.42 20.56
CA ASP A 368 -4.77 -11.54 19.64
C ASP A 368 -3.37 -11.44 19.02
N PRO A 369 -2.62 -12.55 18.90
CA PRO A 369 -1.31 -12.52 18.28
C PRO A 369 -1.44 -12.09 16.80
N LEU A 370 -0.91 -10.90 16.49
CA LEU A 370 -0.57 -10.56 15.12
C LEU A 370 0.67 -11.38 14.75
N LEU A 371 0.47 -12.49 14.06
CA LEU A 371 1.55 -13.28 13.47
C LEU A 371 1.26 -13.45 12.00
#